data_AF-E2ACF8-F1
#
_entry.id   AF-E2ACF8-F1
#
_cell.length_a   1.000
_cell.length_b   1.000
_cell.length_c   1.000
_cell.angle_alpha   90.00
_cell.angle_beta   90.00
_cell.angle_gamma   90.00
#
_symmetry.space_group_name_H-M   'P 1'
#
loop_
_entity.id
_entity.type
_entity.pdbx_description
1 polymer ?
#
loop_
_entity_poly.entity_id
_entity_poly.type
_entity_poly.pdbx_seq_one_letter_code
_entity_poly.pdbx_strand_id
1 'polypeptide(L)'
;MQNAIQLSEVESEESLKCNDTMELPDDLRFNSGHLVTIVTYSILMVISAAGNITVLIMTIIKKRKSKSRIHILIMHLSIADLLVTFLMMPLEIGWSITVSWEAGDAMCRIMAFFRMFGLYLSSFVIVCISIDRYYAVKRPLQILDVYRRGKIMLMLAWVGSVLCSLPQMLVFHVGTHPNYTCFTDCITFNFFPSHLHEISYTLFGMLMMYWFPLFVILYTYSSIFMEICRRSQEKNEDKIRRSSSGFLSRARIRTLKMTITIIAVFLICWTPYYVMSVW
;
A
#
# COMPACT_ATOMS: atom_id res chain seq x y z
N MET A 1 -19.58 8.33 57.54
CA MET A 1 -20.55 7.39 56.94
C MET A 1 -21.27 7.94 55.70
N GLN A 2 -20.95 9.18 55.25
CA GLN A 2 -21.42 9.73 53.96
C GLN A 2 -20.45 9.50 52.78
N ASN A 3 -19.16 9.27 53.03
CA ASN A 3 -18.17 9.07 51.95
C ASN A 3 -18.16 7.67 51.33
N ALA A 4 -18.89 6.70 51.90
CA ALA A 4 -19.02 5.36 51.33
C ALA A 4 -20.21 5.24 50.35
N ILE A 5 -21.14 6.19 50.40
CA ILE A 5 -22.32 6.23 49.50
C ILE A 5 -21.97 6.95 48.19
N GLN A 6 -21.02 7.89 48.21
CA GLN A 6 -20.51 8.55 47.00
C GLN A 6 -19.57 7.68 46.16
N LEU A 7 -18.93 6.66 46.74
CA LEU A 7 -18.06 5.74 45.98
C LEU A 7 -18.86 4.68 45.20
N SER A 8 -20.10 4.41 45.58
CA SER A 8 -21.00 3.53 44.81
C SER A 8 -21.72 4.25 43.65
N GLU A 9 -21.65 5.58 43.58
CA GLU A 9 -22.27 6.37 42.50
C GLU A 9 -21.33 6.63 41.31
N VAL A 10 -20.04 6.26 41.41
CA VAL A 10 -19.03 6.57 40.37
C VAL A 10 -18.57 5.34 39.59
N GLU A 11 -18.79 4.13 40.09
CA GLU A 11 -18.12 2.92 39.56
C GLU A 11 -19.06 1.83 38.99
N SER A 12 -20.35 2.11 38.84
CA SER A 12 -21.28 1.18 38.19
C SER A 12 -22.42 1.91 37.47
N GLU A 13 -22.57 1.57 36.19
CA GLU A 13 -23.79 1.65 35.35
C GLU A 13 -24.09 3.03 34.72
N GLU A 14 -23.94 3.24 33.41
CA GLU A 14 -24.02 2.30 32.30
C GLU A 14 -22.87 2.55 31.31
N SER A 15 -22.00 1.56 31.16
CA SER A 15 -21.62 1.18 29.81
C SER A 15 -22.91 1.03 29.02
N LEU A 16 -23.20 1.99 28.15
CA LEU A 16 -24.53 2.16 27.61
C LEU A 16 -24.90 0.92 26.78
N LYS A 17 -25.82 0.10 27.30
CA LYS A 17 -26.45 -0.96 26.50
C LYS A 17 -27.29 -0.25 25.47
N CYS A 18 -27.12 -0.61 24.19
CA CYS A 18 -27.97 -0.12 23.12
C CYS A 18 -29.43 -0.51 23.42
N ASN A 19 -30.18 0.35 24.11
CA ASN A 19 -31.63 0.35 24.05
C ASN A 19 -32.04 1.10 22.78
N ASP A 20 -33.14 0.67 22.17
CA ASP A 20 -33.69 1.21 20.91
C ASP A 20 -33.98 2.73 20.91
N THR A 21 -33.81 3.40 22.06
CA THR A 21 -34.11 4.82 22.28
C THR A 21 -32.90 5.75 22.32
N MET A 22 -31.66 5.25 22.20
CA MET A 22 -30.47 6.12 22.19
C MET A 22 -29.91 6.30 20.79
N GLU A 23 -29.95 7.55 20.31
CA GLU A 23 -29.33 7.94 19.06
C GLU A 23 -27.80 7.80 19.18
N LEU A 24 -27.22 6.81 18.50
CA LEU A 24 -25.76 6.72 18.39
C LEU A 24 -25.21 7.98 17.69
N PRO A 25 -24.01 8.43 18.08
CA PRO A 25 -23.28 9.49 17.38
C PRO A 25 -23.14 9.23 15.87
N ASP A 26 -23.04 10.29 15.07
CA ASP A 26 -22.98 10.22 13.60
C ASP A 26 -21.75 9.45 13.06
N ASP A 27 -20.68 9.33 13.85
CA ASP A 27 -19.47 8.53 13.58
C ASP A 27 -19.66 7.03 13.82
N LEU A 28 -20.65 6.65 14.63
CA LEU A 28 -21.01 5.26 14.93
C LEU A 28 -22.22 4.77 14.09
N ARG A 29 -22.68 5.60 13.15
CA ARG A 29 -23.80 5.30 12.24
C ARG A 29 -23.37 5.43 10.79
N PHE A 30 -24.13 4.79 9.90
CA PHE A 30 -23.92 4.94 8.48
C PHE A 30 -24.11 6.41 8.05
N ASN A 31 -23.04 7.02 7.54
CA ASN A 31 -22.99 8.44 7.20
C ASN A 31 -22.51 8.63 5.74
N SER A 32 -22.63 9.85 5.21
CA SER A 32 -22.19 10.22 3.86
C SER A 32 -20.73 9.86 3.55
N GLY A 33 -19.82 9.90 4.53
CA GLY A 33 -18.43 9.46 4.45
C GLY A 33 -18.32 7.95 4.16
N HIS A 34 -19.09 7.11 4.85
CA HIS A 34 -19.15 5.68 4.55
C HIS A 34 -19.70 5.43 3.13
N LEU A 35 -20.73 6.19 2.73
CA LEU A 35 -21.26 6.11 1.36
C LEU A 35 -20.21 6.49 0.32
N VAL A 36 -19.45 7.57 0.53
CA VAL A 36 -18.36 7.99 -0.38
C VAL A 36 -17.28 6.91 -0.45
N THR A 37 -16.90 6.32 0.68
CA THR A 37 -15.92 5.24 0.75
C THR A 37 -16.38 4.01 -0.04
N ILE A 38 -17.63 3.56 0.16
CA ILE A 38 -18.21 2.41 -0.54
C ILE A 38 -18.24 2.66 -2.05
N VAL A 39 -18.76 3.81 -2.49
CA VAL A 39 -18.85 4.15 -3.92
C VAL A 39 -17.46 4.21 -4.53
N THR A 40 -16.51 4.86 -3.86
CA THR A 40 -15.14 5.01 -4.34
C THR A 40 -14.43 3.66 -4.48
N TYR A 41 -14.41 2.84 -3.41
CA TYR A 41 -13.77 1.53 -3.46
C TYR A 41 -14.47 0.59 -4.44
N SER A 42 -15.79 0.67 -4.61
CA SER A 42 -16.51 -0.15 -5.60
C SER A 42 -16.10 0.20 -7.03
N ILE A 43 -15.99 1.49 -7.36
CA ILE A 43 -15.52 1.94 -8.68
C ILE A 43 -14.06 1.52 -8.91
N LEU A 44 -13.19 1.76 -7.92
CA LEU A 44 -11.78 1.38 -7.99
C LEU A 44 -11.61 -0.14 -8.14
N MET A 45 -12.44 -0.93 -7.46
CA MET A 45 -12.42 -2.39 -7.54
C MET A 45 -12.73 -2.86 -8.96
N VAL A 46 -13.77 -2.33 -9.61
CA VAL A 46 -14.12 -2.70 -10.99
C VAL A 46 -13.01 -2.33 -11.97
N ILE A 47 -12.49 -1.11 -11.88
CA ILE A 47 -11.41 -0.62 -12.76
C ILE A 47 -10.14 -1.45 -12.55
N SER A 48 -9.75 -1.67 -11.29
CA SER A 48 -8.55 -2.42 -10.92
C SER A 48 -8.66 -3.88 -11.33
N ALA A 49 -9.81 -4.52 -11.10
CA ALA A 49 -10.04 -5.91 -11.50
C ALA A 49 -9.93 -6.06 -13.02
N ALA A 50 -10.65 -5.24 -13.78
CA ALA A 50 -10.60 -5.29 -15.24
C ALA A 50 -9.18 -5.06 -15.77
N GLY A 51 -8.48 -4.04 -15.26
CA GLY A 51 -7.11 -3.71 -15.65
C GLY A 51 -6.11 -4.82 -15.32
N ASN A 52 -6.06 -5.24 -14.06
CA ASN A 52 -5.05 -6.19 -13.59
C ASN A 52 -5.30 -7.61 -14.09
N ILE A 53 -6.56 -8.07 -14.23
CA ILE A 53 -6.88 -9.35 -14.87
C ILE A 53 -6.42 -9.34 -16.33
N THR A 54 -6.73 -8.27 -17.07
CA THR A 54 -6.32 -8.14 -18.48
C THR A 54 -4.80 -8.17 -18.61
N VAL A 55 -4.08 -7.39 -17.80
CA VAL A 55 -2.61 -7.37 -17.80
C VAL A 55 -2.05 -8.75 -17.43
N LEU A 56 -2.63 -9.44 -16.44
CA LEU A 56 -2.20 -10.76 -16.02
C LEU A 56 -2.35 -11.78 -17.17
N ILE A 57 -3.53 -11.85 -17.80
CA ILE A 57 -3.79 -12.74 -18.95
C ILE A 57 -2.82 -12.44 -20.10
N MET A 58 -2.70 -11.18 -20.49
CA MET A 58 -1.81 -10.76 -21.57
C MET A 58 -0.35 -11.12 -21.28
N THR A 59 0.07 -10.97 -20.03
CA THR A 59 1.43 -11.27 -19.60
C THR A 59 1.70 -12.77 -19.56
N ILE A 60 0.74 -13.60 -19.15
CA ILE A 60 0.83 -15.07 -19.21
C ILE A 60 1.00 -15.54 -20.67
N ILE A 61 0.20 -15.00 -21.59
CA ILE A 61 0.29 -15.33 -23.02
C ILE A 61 1.66 -14.92 -23.58
N LYS A 62 2.12 -13.70 -23.28
CA LYS A 62 3.44 -13.22 -23.74
C LYS A 62 4.59 -14.03 -23.16
N LYS A 63 4.52 -14.40 -21.88
CA LYS A 63 5.53 -15.24 -21.21
C LYS A 63 5.66 -16.63 -21.86
N ARG A 64 4.56 -17.22 -22.34
CA ARG A 64 4.60 -18.49 -23.10
C ARG A 64 5.32 -18.32 -24.44
N LYS A 65 5.13 -17.19 -25.12
CA LYS A 65 5.77 -16.88 -26.41
C LYS A 65 7.24 -16.44 -26.28
N SER A 66 7.59 -15.78 -25.18
CA SER A 66 8.93 -15.25 -24.93
C SER A 66 9.25 -15.27 -23.44
N LYS A 67 10.37 -15.88 -23.05
CA LYS A 67 10.84 -15.99 -21.66
C LYS A 67 11.47 -14.69 -21.16
N SER A 68 10.77 -13.56 -21.27
CA SER A 68 11.27 -12.28 -20.77
C SER A 68 11.02 -12.09 -19.28
N ARG A 69 12.06 -11.65 -18.56
CA ARG A 69 12.03 -11.38 -17.11
C ARG A 69 10.97 -10.35 -16.71
N ILE A 70 10.78 -9.33 -17.55
CA ILE A 70 9.82 -8.26 -17.28
C ILE A 70 8.40 -8.79 -17.21
N HIS A 71 8.07 -9.85 -17.97
CA HIS A 71 6.76 -10.49 -17.88
C HIS A 71 6.57 -11.19 -16.53
N ILE A 72 7.61 -11.75 -15.92
CA ILE A 72 7.50 -12.34 -14.58
C ILE A 72 7.25 -11.26 -13.53
N LEU A 73 8.00 -10.15 -13.58
CA LEU A 73 7.82 -9.04 -12.64
C LEU A 73 6.44 -8.39 -12.76
N ILE A 74 5.97 -8.12 -13.99
CA ILE A 74 4.63 -7.57 -14.24
C ILE A 74 3.54 -8.53 -13.77
N MET A 75 3.73 -9.85 -13.95
CA MET A 75 2.78 -10.85 -13.48
C MET A 75 2.65 -10.83 -11.94
N HIS A 76 3.77 -10.73 -11.20
CA HIS A 76 3.73 -10.60 -9.74
C HIS A 76 3.11 -9.27 -9.28
N LEU A 77 3.34 -8.19 -10.01
CA LEU A 77 2.71 -6.90 -9.74
C LEU A 77 1.18 -7.01 -9.88
N SER A 78 0.70 -7.57 -10.99
CA SER A 78 -0.74 -7.79 -11.18
C SER A 78 -1.34 -8.73 -10.13
N ILE A 79 -0.60 -9.74 -9.67
CA ILE A 79 -1.07 -10.59 -8.55
C ILE A 79 -1.21 -9.76 -7.26
N ALA A 80 -0.23 -8.91 -6.94
CA ALA A 80 -0.29 -8.03 -5.78
C ALA A 80 -1.48 -7.08 -5.83
N ASP A 81 -1.71 -6.44 -6.98
CA ASP A 81 -2.82 -5.51 -7.16
C ASP A 81 -4.18 -6.25 -7.13
N LEU A 82 -4.26 -7.49 -7.60
CA LEU A 82 -5.46 -8.32 -7.47
C LEU A 82 -5.73 -8.74 -6.03
N LEU A 83 -4.69 -8.95 -5.20
CA LEU A 83 -4.87 -9.17 -3.76
C LEU A 83 -5.49 -7.93 -3.10
N VAL A 84 -5.02 -6.72 -3.44
CA VAL A 84 -5.66 -5.48 -2.96
C VAL A 84 -7.11 -5.41 -3.44
N THR A 85 -7.34 -5.70 -4.72
CA THR A 85 -8.65 -5.58 -5.37
C THR A 85 -9.69 -6.55 -4.82
N PHE A 86 -9.31 -7.80 -4.53
CA PHE A 86 -10.24 -8.85 -4.13
C PHE A 86 -10.24 -9.17 -2.65
N LEU A 87 -9.25 -8.71 -1.88
CA LEU A 87 -9.21 -8.92 -0.43
C LEU A 87 -9.39 -7.60 0.32
N MET A 88 -8.56 -6.60 0.02
CA MET A 88 -8.59 -5.33 0.76
C MET A 88 -9.81 -4.47 0.41
N MET A 89 -10.11 -4.24 -0.87
CA MET A 89 -11.25 -3.36 -1.24
C MET A 89 -12.61 -3.89 -0.76
N PRO A 90 -12.94 -5.20 -0.89
CA PRO A 90 -14.19 -5.74 -0.36
C PRO A 90 -14.26 -5.68 1.16
N LEU A 91 -13.12 -5.82 1.85
CA LEU A 91 -13.04 -5.63 3.29
C LEU A 91 -13.46 -4.21 3.69
N GLU A 92 -12.87 -3.19 3.05
CA GLU A 92 -13.19 -1.78 3.34
C GLU A 92 -14.66 -1.47 3.06
N ILE A 93 -15.21 -2.00 1.97
CA ILE A 93 -16.63 -1.86 1.63
C ILE A 93 -17.49 -2.53 2.69
N GLY A 94 -17.17 -3.77 3.07
CA GLY A 94 -17.90 -4.52 4.09
C GLY A 94 -17.91 -3.80 5.42
N TRP A 95 -16.75 -3.35 5.91
CA TRP A 95 -16.63 -2.60 7.16
C TRP A 95 -17.38 -1.26 7.09
N SER A 96 -17.31 -0.56 5.95
CA SER A 96 -18.07 0.69 5.78
C SER A 96 -19.59 0.49 5.75
N ILE A 97 -20.07 -0.69 5.35
CA ILE A 97 -21.51 -1.03 5.35
C ILE A 97 -21.96 -1.43 6.75
N THR A 98 -21.21 -2.30 7.43
CA THR A 98 -21.60 -2.81 8.74
C THR A 98 -21.44 -1.76 9.83
N VAL A 99 -20.48 -0.83 9.66
CA VAL A 99 -20.07 0.19 10.62
C VAL A 99 -19.45 -0.42 11.88
N SER A 100 -20.01 -1.50 12.42
CA SER A 100 -19.43 -2.35 13.47
C SER A 100 -18.71 -3.59 12.90
N TRP A 101 -17.85 -4.17 13.73
CA TRP A 101 -17.15 -5.43 13.47
C TRP A 101 -17.79 -6.61 14.20
N GLU A 102 -18.43 -7.50 13.44
CA GLU A 102 -19.15 -8.67 13.96
C GLU A 102 -18.45 -10.02 13.71
N ALA A 103 -17.37 -10.04 12.93
CA ALA A 103 -16.75 -11.29 12.44
C ALA A 103 -15.77 -11.94 13.44
N GLY A 104 -15.68 -11.42 14.67
CA GLY A 104 -14.80 -11.92 15.73
C GLY A 104 -13.32 -11.51 15.60
N ASP A 105 -12.54 -11.79 16.64
CA ASP A 105 -11.15 -11.31 16.78
C ASP A 105 -10.19 -11.93 15.77
N ALA A 106 -10.28 -13.25 15.55
CA ALA A 106 -9.43 -13.93 14.58
C ALA A 106 -9.59 -13.35 13.17
N MET A 107 -10.83 -13.04 12.76
CA MET A 107 -11.09 -12.42 11.46
C MET A 107 -10.54 -10.99 11.41
N CYS A 108 -10.70 -10.19 12.46
CA CYS A 108 -10.16 -8.83 12.54
C CYS A 108 -8.65 -8.83 12.28
N ARG A 109 -7.91 -9.71 12.97
CA ARG A 109 -6.45 -9.84 12.82
C ARG A 109 -6.02 -10.29 11.43
N ILE A 110 -6.68 -11.30 10.88
CA ILE A 110 -6.40 -11.82 9.52
C ILE A 110 -6.68 -10.73 8.47
N MET A 111 -7.78 -10.01 8.63
CA MET A 111 -8.16 -8.96 7.68
C MET A 111 -7.26 -7.74 7.78
N ALA A 112 -6.83 -7.35 8.98
CA ALA A 112 -5.81 -6.31 9.17
C ALA A 112 -4.49 -6.66 8.47
N PHE A 113 -4.08 -7.94 8.47
CA PHE A 113 -2.94 -8.39 7.68
C PHE A 113 -3.16 -8.19 6.17
N PHE A 114 -4.27 -8.66 5.62
CA PHE A 114 -4.56 -8.56 4.18
C PHE A 114 -4.75 -7.11 3.70
N ARG A 115 -5.24 -6.23 4.59
CA ARG A 115 -5.38 -4.79 4.33
C ARG A 115 -4.06 -4.16 3.88
N MET A 116 -2.94 -4.58 4.46
CA MET A 116 -1.62 -4.01 4.16
C MET A 116 -0.76 -4.89 3.26
N PHE A 117 -0.95 -6.22 3.29
CA PHE A 117 -0.09 -7.17 2.57
C PHE A 117 -0.01 -6.89 1.06
N GLY A 118 -1.15 -6.69 0.40
CA GLY A 118 -1.19 -6.41 -1.04
C GLY A 118 -0.47 -5.10 -1.40
N LEU A 119 -0.60 -4.07 -0.56
CA LEU A 119 0.03 -2.76 -0.76
C LEU A 119 1.55 -2.84 -0.63
N TYR A 120 2.06 -3.49 0.42
CA TYR A 120 3.49 -3.72 0.57
C TYR A 120 4.06 -4.56 -0.57
N LEU A 121 3.37 -5.63 -0.96
CA LEU A 121 3.83 -6.50 -2.04
C LEU A 121 3.90 -5.74 -3.37
N SER A 122 2.87 -4.97 -3.72
CA SER A 122 2.86 -4.14 -4.93
C SER A 122 4.02 -3.15 -4.93
N SER A 123 4.22 -2.46 -3.80
CA SER A 123 5.30 -1.48 -3.64
C SER A 123 6.70 -2.10 -3.78
N PHE A 124 6.97 -3.23 -3.12
CA PHE A 124 8.25 -3.93 -3.23
C PHE A 124 8.48 -4.55 -4.61
N VAL A 125 7.43 -4.98 -5.31
CA VAL A 125 7.56 -5.45 -6.70
C VAL A 125 7.90 -4.30 -7.64
N ILE A 126 7.35 -3.09 -7.44
CA ILE A 126 7.74 -1.89 -8.20
C ILE A 126 9.23 -1.57 -7.99
N VAL A 127 9.73 -1.68 -6.76
CA VAL A 127 11.18 -1.58 -6.46
C VAL A 127 11.98 -2.62 -7.22
N CYS A 128 11.50 -3.86 -7.29
CA CYS A 128 12.16 -4.90 -8.07
C CYS A 128 12.23 -4.55 -9.57
N ILE A 129 11.17 -3.96 -10.12
CA ILE A 129 11.10 -3.51 -11.51
C ILE A 129 12.11 -2.39 -11.76
N SER A 130 12.18 -1.39 -10.87
CA SER A 130 13.10 -0.24 -11.03
C SER A 130 14.57 -0.67 -11.01
N ILE A 131 14.92 -1.59 -10.10
CA ILE A 131 16.26 -2.19 -10.02
C ILE A 131 16.56 -3.06 -11.25
N ASP A 132 15.61 -3.87 -11.74
CA ASP A 132 15.78 -4.65 -12.99
C ASP A 132 16.08 -3.72 -14.17
N ARG A 133 15.34 -2.62 -14.31
CA ARG A 133 15.58 -1.61 -15.34
C ARG A 133 16.96 -0.98 -15.21
N TYR A 134 17.38 -0.64 -13.99
CA TYR A 134 18.70 -0.07 -13.72
C TYR A 134 19.83 -0.96 -14.23
N TYR A 135 19.80 -2.24 -13.87
CA TYR A 135 20.81 -3.18 -14.32
C TYR A 135 20.73 -3.50 -15.81
N ALA A 136 19.53 -3.56 -16.40
CA ALA A 136 19.37 -3.77 -17.83
C ALA A 136 20.05 -2.67 -18.67
N VAL A 137 20.05 -1.43 -18.18
CA VAL A 137 20.72 -0.30 -18.86
C VAL A 137 22.24 -0.30 -18.59
N LYS A 138 22.66 -0.51 -17.35
CA LYS A 138 24.09 -0.40 -16.97
C LYS A 138 24.93 -1.65 -17.26
N ARG A 139 24.37 -2.87 -17.17
CA ARG A 139 25.13 -4.13 -17.29
C ARG A 139 24.41 -5.12 -18.23
N PRO A 140 24.48 -4.94 -19.55
CA PRO A 140 23.73 -5.75 -20.52
C PRO A 140 24.22 -7.20 -20.70
N LEU A 141 25.43 -7.58 -20.25
CA LEU A 141 26.15 -8.78 -20.73
C LEU A 141 26.14 -10.03 -19.81
N GLN A 142 25.34 -10.08 -18.74
CA GLN A 142 25.33 -11.24 -17.80
C GLN A 142 23.93 -11.83 -17.61
N ILE A 143 23.43 -12.58 -18.58
CA ILE A 143 22.03 -13.04 -18.61
C ILE A 143 21.68 -14.02 -17.47
N LEU A 144 22.57 -14.99 -17.15
CA LEU A 144 22.32 -16.02 -16.14
C LEU A 144 22.24 -15.45 -14.72
N ASP A 145 23.17 -14.57 -14.34
CA ASP A 145 23.15 -13.90 -13.04
C ASP A 145 21.90 -13.04 -12.85
N VAL A 146 21.36 -12.49 -13.94
CA VAL A 146 20.18 -11.63 -13.87
C VAL A 146 18.90 -12.41 -13.54
N TYR A 147 18.74 -13.66 -14.03
CA TYR A 147 17.58 -14.48 -13.64
C TYR A 147 17.62 -14.88 -12.18
N ARG A 148 18.79 -15.31 -11.68
CA ARG A 148 18.99 -15.65 -10.26
C ARG A 148 18.71 -14.44 -9.38
N ARG A 149 19.26 -13.27 -9.72
CA ARG A 149 19.02 -12.01 -8.99
C ARG A 149 17.54 -11.64 -8.98
N GLY A 150 16.84 -11.72 -10.11
CA GLY A 150 15.41 -11.41 -10.18
C GLY A 150 14.56 -12.32 -9.28
N LYS A 151 14.88 -13.62 -9.22
CA LYS A 151 14.20 -14.56 -8.32
C LYS A 151 14.46 -14.23 -6.85
N ILE A 152 15.69 -13.90 -6.48
CA ILE A 152 16.05 -13.48 -5.11
C ILE A 152 15.30 -12.20 -4.74
N MET A 153 15.31 -11.19 -5.60
CA MET A 153 14.61 -9.93 -5.35
C MET A 153 13.10 -10.14 -5.16
N LEU A 154 12.46 -10.98 -5.98
CA LEU A 154 11.05 -11.33 -5.80
C LEU A 154 10.82 -12.07 -4.48
N MET A 155 11.67 -13.02 -4.12
CA MET A 155 11.56 -13.72 -2.83
C MET A 155 11.66 -12.72 -1.66
N LEU A 156 12.61 -11.78 -1.72
CA LEU A 156 12.75 -10.72 -0.73
C LEU A 156 11.53 -9.80 -0.68
N ALA A 157 10.92 -9.48 -1.83
CA ALA A 157 9.70 -8.68 -1.87
C ALA A 157 8.52 -9.39 -1.21
N TRP A 158 8.33 -10.69 -1.45
CA TRP A 158 7.27 -11.48 -0.81
C TRP A 158 7.51 -11.67 0.68
N VAL A 159 8.72 -12.06 1.09
CA VAL A 159 9.06 -12.24 2.50
C VAL A 159 8.97 -10.89 3.23
N GLY A 160 9.52 -9.84 2.64
CA GLY A 160 9.45 -8.48 3.18
C GLY A 160 8.02 -8.00 3.33
N SER A 161 7.14 -8.23 2.35
CA SER A 161 5.74 -7.79 2.45
C SER A 161 4.98 -8.54 3.54
N VAL A 162 5.24 -9.83 3.72
CA VAL A 162 4.71 -10.60 4.86
C VAL A 162 5.23 -10.00 6.17
N LEU A 163 6.54 -9.85 6.32
CA LEU A 163 7.16 -9.35 7.55
C LEU A 163 6.67 -7.94 7.94
N CYS A 164 6.51 -7.03 6.97
CA CYS A 164 5.98 -5.69 7.22
C CYS A 164 4.48 -5.68 7.54
N SER A 165 3.73 -6.72 7.14
CA SER A 165 2.28 -6.80 7.38
C SER A 165 1.93 -7.59 8.64
N LEU A 166 2.81 -8.48 9.12
CA LEU A 166 2.59 -9.27 10.34
C LEU A 166 2.28 -8.42 11.59
N PRO A 167 2.94 -7.26 11.82
CA PRO A 167 2.60 -6.41 12.96
C PRO A 167 1.12 -6.00 13.00
N GLN A 168 0.45 -5.84 11.85
CA GLN A 168 -0.98 -5.52 11.80
C GLN A 168 -1.82 -6.59 12.51
N MET A 169 -1.47 -7.86 12.34
CA MET A 169 -2.16 -8.99 12.97
C MET A 169 -1.99 -9.01 14.50
N LEU A 170 -0.90 -8.43 15.01
CA LEU A 170 -0.60 -8.37 16.44
C LEU A 170 -1.29 -7.17 17.10
N VAL A 171 -1.22 -6.02 16.44
CA VAL A 171 -1.72 -4.73 16.96
C VAL A 171 -3.24 -4.64 16.91
N PHE A 172 -3.85 -5.07 15.81
CA PHE A 172 -5.31 -5.04 15.68
C PHE A 172 -5.95 -6.13 16.54
N HIS A 173 -7.04 -5.76 17.21
CA HIS A 173 -7.86 -6.65 17.99
C HIS A 173 -9.29 -6.13 18.02
N VAL A 174 -10.24 -7.00 18.36
CA VAL A 174 -11.63 -6.57 18.58
C VAL A 174 -11.71 -5.90 19.95
N GLY A 175 -12.16 -4.64 19.94
CA GLY A 175 -12.41 -3.84 21.14
C GLY A 175 -13.85 -3.31 21.15
N THR A 176 -14.37 -3.05 22.35
CA THR A 176 -15.67 -2.40 22.53
C THR A 176 -15.49 -0.89 22.68
N HIS A 177 -16.43 -0.10 22.15
CA HIS A 177 -16.38 1.34 22.31
C HIS A 177 -16.49 1.73 23.81
N PRO A 178 -15.65 2.66 24.32
CA PRO A 178 -15.59 2.99 25.75
C PRO A 178 -16.92 3.49 26.33
N ASN A 179 -17.71 4.22 25.53
CA ASN A 179 -19.03 4.72 25.94
C ASN A 179 -20.23 3.84 25.48
N TYR A 180 -20.03 2.93 24.52
CA TYR A 180 -21.11 2.16 23.88
C TYR A 180 -20.72 0.67 23.78
N THR A 181 -20.96 -0.11 24.83
CA THR A 181 -20.44 -1.50 24.90
C THR A 181 -21.12 -2.49 23.97
N CYS A 182 -22.26 -2.14 23.38
CA CYS A 182 -22.90 -2.89 22.32
C CYS A 182 -22.18 -2.78 20.96
N PHE A 183 -21.26 -1.81 20.83
CA PHE A 183 -20.56 -1.56 19.58
C PHE A 183 -19.14 -2.12 19.66
N THR A 184 -18.86 -3.12 18.83
CA THR A 184 -17.54 -3.73 18.68
C THR A 184 -16.88 -3.29 17.40
N ASP A 185 -15.58 -3.04 17.45
CA ASP A 185 -14.81 -2.61 16.29
C ASP A 185 -13.42 -3.26 16.27
N CYS A 186 -12.82 -3.32 15.08
CA CYS A 186 -11.47 -3.83 14.89
C CYS A 186 -10.46 -2.66 15.04
N ILE A 187 -9.98 -2.43 16.26
CA ILE A 187 -9.21 -1.23 16.62
C ILE A 187 -7.76 -1.54 17.00
N THR A 188 -6.94 -0.49 17.02
CA THR A 188 -5.58 -0.49 17.57
C THR A 188 -5.49 0.24 18.92
N PHE A 189 -6.61 0.78 19.42
CA PHE A 189 -6.70 1.57 20.64
C PHE A 189 -6.29 0.74 21.87
N ASN A 190 -5.60 1.36 22.84
CA ASN A 190 -5.05 0.71 24.03
C ASN A 190 -4.00 -0.40 23.80
N PHE A 191 -3.61 -0.70 22.56
CA PHE A 191 -2.50 -1.62 22.30
C PHE A 191 -1.14 -0.97 22.61
N PHE A 192 -0.99 0.31 22.25
CA PHE A 192 0.27 1.02 22.45
C PHE A 192 0.35 1.65 23.85
N PRO A 193 1.44 1.44 24.59
CA PRO A 193 1.59 1.97 25.95
C PRO A 193 1.79 3.49 25.97
N SER A 194 2.20 4.09 24.85
CA SER A 194 2.29 5.53 24.70
C SER A 194 2.05 5.97 23.26
N HIS A 195 1.59 7.20 23.09
CA HIS A 195 1.34 7.81 21.78
C HIS A 195 2.61 7.84 20.89
N LEU A 196 3.79 7.91 21.49
CA LEU A 196 5.06 7.82 20.76
C LEU A 196 5.23 6.48 20.04
N HIS A 197 4.78 5.37 20.64
CA HIS A 197 4.86 4.04 20.00
C HIS A 197 3.90 3.93 18.82
N GLU A 198 2.69 4.47 18.97
CA GLU A 198 1.69 4.52 17.90
C GLU A 198 2.19 5.35 16.71
N ILE A 199 2.71 6.55 16.96
CA ILE A 199 3.33 7.39 15.93
C ILE A 199 4.51 6.65 15.28
N SER A 200 5.38 6.04 16.08
CA SER A 200 6.55 5.31 15.56
C SER A 200 6.14 4.14 14.65
N TYR A 201 5.11 3.40 15.03
CA TYR A 201 4.54 2.31 14.25
C TYR A 201 4.00 2.81 12.91
N THR A 202 3.19 3.87 12.95
CA THR A 202 2.63 4.51 11.76
C THR A 202 3.73 5.04 10.83
N LEU A 203 4.72 5.75 11.38
CA LEU A 203 5.86 6.27 10.62
C LEU A 203 6.70 5.16 10.00
N PHE A 204 6.94 4.06 10.73
CA PHE A 204 7.63 2.89 10.19
C PHE A 204 6.87 2.29 9.01
N GLY A 205 5.55 2.12 9.13
CA GLY A 205 4.71 1.61 8.05
C GLY A 205 4.79 2.49 6.81
N MET A 206 4.72 3.80 6.98
CA MET A 206 4.90 4.77 5.89
C MET A 206 6.29 4.72 5.26
N LEU A 207 7.33 4.64 6.10
CA LEU A 207 8.71 4.59 5.64
C LEU A 207 8.89 3.39 4.70
N MET A 208 8.41 2.22 5.11
CA MET A 208 8.57 0.99 4.35
C MET A 208 7.65 0.92 3.12
N MET A 209 6.40 1.38 3.24
CA MET A 209 5.43 1.27 2.15
C MET A 209 5.62 2.32 1.05
N TYR A 210 6.09 3.52 1.40
CA TYR A 210 6.14 4.67 0.50
C TYR A 210 7.54 5.25 0.32
N TRP A 211 8.21 5.66 1.40
CA TRP A 211 9.48 6.38 1.30
C TRP A 211 10.61 5.52 0.76
N PHE A 212 10.79 4.31 1.30
CA PHE A 212 11.81 3.38 0.83
C PHE A 212 11.64 3.07 -0.69
N PRO A 213 10.44 2.69 -1.17
CA PRO A 213 10.18 2.51 -2.59
C PRO A 213 10.46 3.77 -3.42
N LEU A 214 10.02 4.93 -2.95
CA LEU A 214 10.26 6.22 -3.58
C LEU A 214 11.76 6.50 -3.76
N PHE A 215 12.54 6.41 -2.68
CA PHE A 215 13.99 6.67 -2.72
C PHE A 215 14.70 5.74 -3.72
N VAL A 216 14.36 4.45 -3.72
CA VAL A 216 14.97 3.50 -4.65
C VAL A 216 14.58 3.80 -6.10
N ILE A 217 13.32 4.13 -6.37
CA ILE A 217 12.86 4.51 -7.71
C ILE A 217 13.57 5.79 -8.17
N LEU A 218 13.61 6.84 -7.34
CA LEU A 218 14.29 8.09 -7.66
C LEU A 218 15.78 7.86 -7.98
N TYR A 219 16.48 7.10 -7.13
CA TYR A 219 17.89 6.78 -7.32
C TYR A 219 18.13 5.99 -8.62
N THR A 220 17.37 4.91 -8.83
CA THR A 220 17.56 4.02 -10.00
C THR A 220 17.27 4.75 -11.30
N TYR A 221 16.19 5.53 -11.37
CA TYR A 221 15.83 6.27 -12.57
C TYR A 221 16.74 7.48 -12.83
N SER A 222 17.18 8.20 -11.79
CA SER A 222 18.18 9.26 -11.94
C SER A 222 19.51 8.69 -12.45
N SER A 223 19.91 7.52 -11.96
CA SER A 223 21.13 6.86 -12.42
C SER A 223 21.02 6.31 -13.85
N ILE A 224 19.83 5.82 -14.26
CA ILE A 224 19.55 5.47 -15.66
C ILE A 224 19.66 6.72 -16.54
N PHE A 225 19.06 7.83 -16.10
CA PHE A 225 19.12 9.10 -16.81
C PHE A 225 20.56 9.60 -17.00
N MET A 226 21.35 9.63 -15.92
CA MET A 226 22.75 10.04 -15.99
C MET A 226 23.57 9.16 -16.94
N GLU A 227 23.39 7.83 -16.89
CA GLU A 227 24.10 6.91 -17.79
C GLU A 227 23.70 7.13 -19.26
N ILE A 228 22.42 7.35 -19.52
CA ILE A 228 21.92 7.64 -20.86
C ILE A 228 22.50 8.97 -21.38
N CYS A 229 22.55 10.01 -20.54
CA CYS A 229 23.15 11.31 -20.88
C CYS A 229 24.66 11.17 -21.15
N ARG A 230 25.38 10.45 -20.30
CA ARG A 230 26.83 10.18 -20.46
C ARG A 230 27.13 9.49 -21.79
N ARG A 231 26.42 8.41 -22.11
CA ARG A 231 26.56 7.70 -23.40
C ARG A 231 26.19 8.54 -24.61
N SER A 232 25.27 9.49 -24.46
CA SER A 232 24.94 10.43 -25.53
C SER A 232 26.04 11.45 -25.78
N GLN A 233 26.76 11.86 -24.73
CA GLN A 233 27.85 12.83 -24.83
C GLN A 233 29.09 12.18 -25.46
N GLU A 234 29.45 10.96 -25.03
CA GLU A 234 30.53 10.16 -25.66
C GLU A 234 30.27 9.93 -27.15
N LYS A 235 29.02 9.68 -27.55
CA LYS A 235 28.65 9.53 -28.97
C LYS A 235 28.60 10.83 -29.77
N ASN A 236 28.63 11.99 -29.12
CA ASN A 236 28.63 13.29 -29.82
C ASN A 236 30.04 13.74 -30.20
N GLU A 237 31.09 13.18 -29.58
CA GLU A 237 32.48 13.37 -30.01
C GLU A 237 32.77 12.63 -31.33
N ASP A 238 32.08 11.51 -31.58
CA ASP A 238 32.05 10.80 -32.86
C ASP A 238 30.90 11.33 -33.77
N LYS A 239 31.22 12.34 -34.58
CA LYS A 239 30.34 13.09 -35.50
C LYS A 239 29.17 12.32 -36.18
N ILE A 240 28.02 13.02 -36.26
CA ILE A 240 26.91 12.89 -37.24
C ILE A 240 25.93 11.72 -37.03
N ARG A 241 24.85 11.93 -36.25
CA ARG A 241 23.53 11.32 -36.56
C ARG A 241 22.35 12.02 -35.88
N ARG A 242 21.62 12.85 -36.64
CA ARG A 242 20.37 13.57 -36.29
C ARG A 242 19.15 12.68 -35.98
N SER A 243 19.34 11.42 -35.58
CA SER A 243 18.25 10.44 -35.40
C SER A 243 18.09 9.93 -33.95
N SER A 244 19.11 10.07 -33.08
CA SER A 244 19.05 9.57 -31.69
C SER A 244 18.43 10.56 -30.70
N SER A 245 18.35 11.87 -31.03
CA SER A 245 17.80 12.91 -30.15
C SER A 245 16.33 12.67 -29.79
N GLY A 246 15.56 12.05 -30.71
CA GLY A 246 14.14 11.72 -30.50
C GLY A 246 13.91 10.59 -29.50
N PHE A 247 14.70 9.52 -29.55
CA PHE A 247 14.60 8.41 -28.58
C PHE A 247 15.11 8.85 -27.20
N LEU A 248 16.20 9.62 -27.18
CA LEU A 248 16.78 10.21 -25.98
C LEU A 248 15.80 11.17 -25.29
N SER A 249 15.16 12.08 -26.05
CA SER A 249 14.12 12.99 -25.53
C SER A 249 12.90 12.24 -25.00
N ARG A 250 12.42 11.20 -25.72
CA ARG A 250 11.28 10.37 -25.27
C ARG A 250 11.58 9.59 -23.98
N ALA A 251 12.80 9.05 -23.83
CA ALA A 251 13.23 8.38 -22.60
C ALA A 251 13.36 9.36 -21.42
N ARG A 252 13.87 10.58 -21.67
CA ARG A 252 13.96 11.67 -20.68
C ARG A 252 12.59 12.16 -20.23
N ILE A 253 11.67 12.40 -21.17
CA ILE A 253 10.29 12.83 -20.89
C ILE A 253 9.52 11.73 -20.15
N ARG A 254 9.68 10.45 -20.52
CA ARG A 254 9.02 9.35 -19.81
C ARG A 254 9.50 9.22 -18.36
N THR A 255 10.80 9.39 -18.15
CA THR A 255 11.42 9.32 -16.81
C THR A 255 10.98 10.51 -15.95
N LEU A 256 11.08 11.74 -16.47
CA LEU A 256 10.58 12.94 -15.78
C LEU A 256 9.09 12.84 -15.48
N LYS A 257 8.28 12.38 -16.45
CA LYS A 257 6.84 12.20 -16.24
C LYS A 257 6.56 11.17 -15.14
N MET A 258 7.24 10.03 -15.12
CA MET A 258 7.07 9.05 -14.03
C MET A 258 7.52 9.61 -12.68
N THR A 259 8.68 10.28 -12.60
CA THR A 259 9.16 10.90 -11.36
C THR A 259 8.21 11.98 -10.85
N ILE A 260 7.70 12.84 -11.72
CA ILE A 260 6.72 13.89 -11.37
C ILE A 260 5.40 13.26 -10.92
N THR A 261 4.91 12.23 -11.62
CA THR A 261 3.70 11.52 -11.20
C THR A 261 3.87 10.91 -9.81
N ILE A 262 5.03 10.29 -9.52
CA ILE A 262 5.30 9.69 -8.21
C ILE A 262 5.33 10.76 -7.10
N ILE A 263 6.00 11.89 -7.33
CA ILE A 263 6.06 13.01 -6.36
C ILE A 263 4.67 13.64 -6.16
N ALA A 264 3.88 13.79 -7.22
CA ALA A 264 2.51 14.30 -7.13
C ALA A 264 1.60 13.35 -6.33
N VAL A 265 1.68 12.05 -6.59
CA VAL A 265 0.95 11.03 -5.81
C VAL A 265 1.37 11.06 -4.35
N PHE A 266 2.66 11.23 -4.05
CA PHE A 266 3.16 11.41 -2.69
C PHE A 266 2.50 12.61 -2.00
N LEU A 267 2.52 13.79 -2.60
CA LEU A 267 1.93 14.99 -2.00
C LEU A 267 0.41 14.83 -1.79
N ILE A 268 -0.29 14.26 -2.77
CA ILE A 268 -1.75 14.09 -2.72
C ILE A 268 -2.16 13.04 -1.69
N CYS A 269 -1.50 11.87 -1.67
CA CYS A 269 -1.86 10.78 -0.76
C CYS A 269 -1.41 11.04 0.68
N TRP A 270 -0.39 11.86 0.91
CA TRP A 270 0.25 11.96 2.22
C TRP A 270 -0.15 13.20 3.01
N THR A 271 -0.50 14.30 2.33
CA THR A 271 -0.98 15.52 3.01
C THR A 271 -2.20 15.26 3.92
N PRO A 272 -3.23 14.52 3.50
CA PRO A 272 -4.40 14.29 4.35
C PRO A 272 -4.05 13.46 5.58
N TYR A 273 -3.25 12.41 5.41
CA TYR A 273 -2.87 11.53 6.51
C TYR A 273 -1.95 12.25 7.51
N TYR A 274 -0.94 13.00 7.04
CA TYR A 274 -0.04 13.74 7.92
C TYR A 274 -0.80 14.79 8.74
N VAL A 275 -1.77 15.47 8.12
CA VAL A 275 -2.65 16.41 8.83
C VAL A 275 -3.49 15.69 9.89
N MET A 276 -4.11 14.56 9.56
CA MET A 276 -4.95 13.78 10.50
C MET A 276 -4.16 13.07 11.61
N SER A 277 -2.87 12.76 11.39
CA SER A 277 -2.03 12.08 12.37
C SER A 277 -1.35 13.05 13.34
N VAL A 278 -1.26 14.33 13.00
CA VAL A 278 -0.61 15.37 13.81
C VAL A 278 -1.63 16.24 14.56
N TRP A 279 -2.87 16.29 14.06
CA TRP A 279 -4.01 16.98 14.68
C TRP A 279 -4.73 16.07 15.68
#